data_AF-A0A7C3LBB2-F1
#
_entry.id   AF-A0A7C3LBB2-F1
#
_cell.length_a   1.000
_cell.length_b   1.000
_cell.length_c   1.000
_cell.angle_alpha   90.00
_cell.angle_beta   90.00
_cell.angle_gamma   90.00
#
_symmetry.space_group_name_H-M   'P 1'
#
loop_
_entity.id
_entity.type
_entity.pdbx_description
1 polymer ?
#
loop_
_entity_poly.entity_id
_entity_poly.type
_entity_poly.pdbx_seq_one_letter_code
_entity_poly.pdbx_strand_id
1 'polypeptide(L)' 'MKIDRIELHHIQLPLVHPFQTSFGRQTERPAIILSVHSAGLTGWGECVAHSRPDYAY' A
#
# COMPACT_ATOMS: atom_id res chain seq x y z
N MET A 1 -9.85 -5.93 22.23
CA MET A 1 -9.83 -4.67 21.45
C MET A 1 -10.98 -4.72 20.45
N LYS A 2 -11.80 -3.68 20.34
CA LYS A 2 -12.90 -3.59 19.35
C LYS A 2 -12.49 -2.60 18.26
N ILE A 3 -12.58 -3.01 17.00
CA ILE A 3 -12.34 -2.14 15.86
C ILE A 3 -13.66 -1.47 15.48
N ASP A 4 -13.65 -0.15 15.40
CA ASP A 4 -14.84 0.66 15.10
C ASP A 4 -14.97 0.91 13.59
N ARG A 5 -13.83 1.13 12.92
CA ARG A 5 -13.77 1.40 11.47
C ARG A 5 -12.41 1.01 10.90
N ILE A 6 -12.41 0.53 9.66
CA ILE A 6 -11.21 0.36 8.84
C ILE A 6 -11.42 1.13 7.55
N GLU A 7 -10.44 1.92 7.14
CA GLU A 7 -10.42 2.57 5.83
C GLU A 7 -9.21 2.08 5.03
N LEU A 8 -9.43 1.88 3.73
CA LEU A 8 -8.38 1.50 2.78
C LEU A 8 -8.19 2.65 1.80
N HIS A 9 -7.03 3.28 1.89
CA HIS A 9 -6.63 4.39 1.02
C HIS A 9 -5.80 3.81 -0.12
N HIS A 10 -6.39 3.68 -1.30
CA HIS A 10 -5.64 3.32 -2.50
C HIS A 10 -4.99 4.58 -3.08
N ILE A 11 -3.67 4.63 -3.01
CA ILE A 11 -2.87 5.76 -3.46
C ILE A 11 -1.94 5.35 -4.60
N GLN A 12 -1.52 6.32 -5.40
CA GLN A 12 -0.58 6.14 -6.49
C GLN A 12 0.49 7.22 -6.39
N LEU A 13 1.71 6.81 -6.04
CA LEU A 13 2.83 7.72 -5.82
C LEU A 13 3.79 7.68 -7.01
N PRO A 14 4.10 8.80 -7.68
CA PRO A 14 5.13 8.82 -8.71
C PRO A 14 6.50 8.55 -8.08
N LEU A 15 7.32 7.70 -8.72
CA LEU A 15 8.70 7.47 -8.30
C LEU A 15 9.58 8.66 -8.73
N VAL A 16 10.54 9.04 -7.89
CA VAL A 16 11.53 10.09 -8.21
C VAL A 16 12.31 9.74 -9.48
N HIS A 17 12.66 8.46 -9.63
CA HIS A 17 13.25 7.90 -10.84
C HIS A 17 12.58 6.56 -11.18
N PRO A 18 12.41 6.23 -12.47
CA PRO A 18 11.88 4.93 -12.86
C PRO A 18 12.76 3.77 -12.38
N PHE A 19 12.12 2.71 -11.90
CA PHE A 19 12.77 1.49 -11.43
C PHE A 19 12.57 0.35 -12.43
N GLN A 20 13.61 -0.42 -12.74
CA GLN A 20 13.54 -1.45 -13.77
C GLN A 20 14.15 -2.78 -13.29
N THR A 21 13.43 -3.86 -13.51
CA THR A 21 13.86 -5.25 -13.27
C THR A 21 13.58 -6.09 -14.53
N SER A 22 13.87 -7.39 -14.48
CA SER A 22 13.46 -8.34 -15.53
C SER A 22 11.94 -8.44 -15.69
N PHE A 23 11.16 -8.04 -14.68
CA PHE A 23 9.69 -8.04 -14.72
C PHE A 23 9.09 -6.78 -15.37
N GLY A 24 9.91 -5.78 -15.69
CA GLY A 24 9.46 -4.57 -16.37
C GLY A 24 9.98 -3.28 -15.74
N ARG A 25 9.36 -2.17 -16.14
CA ARG A 25 9.69 -0.82 -15.67
C ARG A 25 8.52 -0.23 -14.90
N GLN A 26 8.80 0.24 -13.69
CA GLN A 26 7.84 0.90 -12.81
C GLN A 26 8.16 2.41 -12.75
N THR A 27 7.14 3.24 -12.94
CA THR A 27 7.22 4.71 -12.82
C THR A 27 6.38 5.24 -11.65
N GLU A 28 5.52 4.39 -11.11
CA GLU A 28 4.57 4.71 -10.06
C GLU A 28 4.46 3.55 -9.07
N ARG A 29 4.23 3.89 -7.80
CA ARG A 29 4.02 2.95 -6.71
C ARG A 29 2.56 3.02 -6.26
N PRO A 30 1.69 2.13 -6.77
CA PRO A 30 0.39 1.93 -6.15
C PRO A 30 0.61 1.32 -4.76
N ALA A 31 -0.12 1.82 -3.76
CA ALA A 31 -0.08 1.30 -2.40
C ALA A 31 -1.45 1.38 -1.76
N ILE A 32 -1.73 0.45 -0.84
CA ILE A 32 -2.88 0.53 0.04
C ILE A 32 -2.37 0.92 1.42
N ILE A 33 -2.78 2.10 1.89
CA ILE A 33 -2.57 2.55 3.25
C ILE A 33 -3.83 2.26 4.05
N LEU A 34 -3.69 1.63 5.21
CA LEU A 34 -4.80 1.27 6.08
C LEU A 34 -4.84 2.23 7.26
N SER A 35 -6.02 2.74 7.60
CA SER A 35 -6.29 3.33 8.90
C SER A 35 -7.28 2.47 9.68
N VAL A 36 -6.90 2.05 10.88
CA VAL A 36 -7.72 1.24 11.78
C VAL A 36 -8.07 2.10 13.00
N HIS A 37 -9.36 2.33 13.21
CA HIS A 37 -9.86 3.15 14.31
C HIS A 37 -10.39 2.26 15.43
N SER A 38 -9.95 2.53 16.67
CA SER A 38 -10.37 1.82 17.88
C SER A 38 -10.21 2.73 19.08
N ALA A 39 -11.28 2.92 19.86
CA ALA A 39 -11.25 3.66 21.13
C ALA A 39 -10.63 5.08 21.02
N GLY A 40 -10.94 5.79 19.94
CA GLY A 40 -10.43 7.14 19.67
C GLY A 40 -9.00 7.20 19.13
N LEU A 41 -8.30 6.06 19.01
CA LEU A 41 -6.97 5.96 18.41
C LEU A 41 -7.06 5.53 16.95
N THR A 42 -6.03 5.89 16.18
CA THR A 42 -5.85 5.45 14.80
C THR A 42 -4.50 4.75 14.65
N GLY A 43 -4.54 3.47 14.27
CA GLY A 43 -3.36 2.72 13.84
C GLY A 43 -3.22 2.79 12.32
N TRP A 44 -1.99 2.87 11.84
CA TRP A 44 -1.67 2.92 10.41
C TRP A 44 -0.90 1.68 9.98
N GLY A 45 -1.16 1.21 8.77
CA GLY A 45 -0.43 0.11 8.14
C GLY A 45 -0.30 0.32 6.64
N GLU A 46 0.66 -0.37 6.02
CA GLU A 46 0.86 -0.36 4.57
C GLU A 46 0.83 -1.79 4.05
N CYS A 47 0.07 -2.02 2.99
CA CYS A 47 0.16 -3.24 2.21
C CYS A 47 1.39 -3.16 1.30
N VAL A 48 2.36 -4.05 1.55
CA VAL A 48 3.61 -4.12 0.75
C VAL A 48 3.48 -5.00 -0.49
N ALA A 49 2.34 -5.67 -0.67
CA ALA A 49 2.09 -6.46 -1.86
C ALA A 49 1.99 -5.56 -3.09
N HIS A 50 2.59 -6.00 -4.19
CA HIS A 50 2.46 -5.34 -5.48
C HIS A 50 1.11 -5.72 -6.12
N SER A 51 0.67 -4.92 -7.09
CA SER A 51 -0.55 -5.20 -7.88
C SER A 51 -0.43 -6.43 -8.78
N ARG A 52 0.79 -6.97 -8.94
CA ARG A 52 1.11 -8.13 -9.76
C ARG A 52 1.95 -9.12 -8.93
N PRO A 53 1.75 -10.44 -9.12
CA PRO A 53 2.47 -11.47 -8.38
C PRO A 53 3.88 -11.71 -8.95
N ASP A 54 4.59 -10.64 -9.34
CA ASP A 54 5.89 -10.76 -10.00
C ASP A 54 7.02 -11.04 -9.00
N TYR A 55 6.83 -10.68 -7.73
CA TYR A 55 7.81 -10.89 -6.65
C TYR A 55 7.32 -11.85 -5.55
N ALA A 56 6.03 -11.80 -5.20
CA ALA A 56 5.42 -12.63 -4.17
C ALA A 56 4.12 -13.26 -4.69
N TYR A 57 3.89 -14.53 -4.35
CA TYR A 57 2.77 -15.38 -4.79
C TYR A 57 1.69 -15.51 -3.72
#